data_AF-A0A963NTK4-F1
#
_entry.id   AF-A0A963NTK4-F1
#
_cell.length_a   1.000
_cell.length_b   1.000
_cell.length_c   1.000
_cell.angle_alpha   90.00
_cell.angle_beta   90.00
_cell.angle_gamma   90.00
#
_symmetry.space_group_name_H-M   'P 1'
#
loop_
_entity.id
_entity.type
_entity.pdbx_description
1 polymer ?
#
loop_
_entity_poly.entity_id
_entity_poly.type
_entity_poly.pdbx_seq_one_letter_code
_entity_poly.pdbx_strand_id
1 'polypeptide(L)'
;MTATPDQYCVMGNPVEHSRSPWIHARFAELTGQALHYERRLVPLDGFAQALHAFAAAGGRGCNITVPFKLEAAQAATHRSERVQLAGAANTLTFKDGAIHADNTDGLGLVADIERNA
;
A
#
# COMPACT_ATOMS: atom_id res chain seq x y z
N MET A 1 15.86 -22.73 -8.89
CA MET A 1 14.67 -22.53 -8.03
C MET A 1 14.12 -21.16 -8.38
N THR A 2 12.95 -21.09 -9.03
CA THR A 2 12.28 -19.80 -9.26
C THR A 2 11.81 -19.26 -7.92
N ALA A 3 12.27 -18.07 -7.55
CA ALA A 3 11.84 -17.42 -6.31
C ALA A 3 10.31 -17.22 -6.35
N THR A 4 9.63 -17.48 -5.23
CA THR A 4 8.21 -17.18 -5.08
C THR A 4 7.99 -15.67 -5.27
N PRO A 5 7.03 -15.23 -6.10
CA PRO A 5 6.79 -13.80 -6.33
C PRO A 5 6.38 -13.09 -5.04
N ASP A 6 6.91 -11.88 -4.83
CA ASP A 6 6.51 -11.02 -3.73
C ASP A 6 5.01 -10.69 -3.82
N GLN A 7 4.31 -10.65 -2.69
CA GLN A 7 2.87 -10.36 -2.63
C GLN A 7 2.61 -8.93 -2.15
N TYR A 8 1.87 -8.18 -2.95
CA TYR A 8 1.40 -6.83 -2.66
C TYR A 8 -0.10 -6.70 -2.95
N CYS A 9 -0.76 -5.70 -2.36
CA CYS A 9 -2.15 -5.41 -2.70
C CYS A 9 -2.52 -3.95 -2.44
N VAL A 10 -3.69 -3.56 -2.94
CA VAL A 10 -4.41 -2.34 -2.51
C VAL A 10 -5.61 -2.73 -1.65
N MET A 11 -5.69 -2.18 -0.43
CA MET A 11 -6.80 -2.37 0.51
C MET A 11 -7.74 -1.17 0.50
N GLY A 12 -9.05 -1.41 0.39
CA GLY A 12 -10.05 -0.35 0.32
C GLY A 12 -11.49 -0.85 0.39
N ASN A 13 -12.43 0.07 0.51
CA ASN A 13 -13.87 -0.22 0.43
C ASN A 13 -14.67 1.02 -0.03
N PRO A 14 -15.20 1.03 -1.28
CA PRO A 14 -14.99 0.05 -2.34
C PRO A 14 -13.57 0.14 -2.92
N VAL A 15 -13.05 -0.97 -3.47
CA VAL A 15 -11.70 -1.03 -4.07
C VAL A 15 -11.69 -1.46 -5.53
N GLU A 16 -12.80 -1.99 -6.05
CA GLU A 16 -12.91 -2.64 -7.36
C GLU A 16 -12.41 -1.76 -8.52
N HIS A 17 -12.70 -0.46 -8.47
CA HIS A 17 -12.30 0.49 -9.50
C HIS A 17 -10.82 0.91 -9.46
N SER A 18 -10.05 0.43 -8.49
CA SER A 18 -8.64 0.78 -8.39
C SER A 18 -7.88 0.33 -9.63
N ARG A 19 -7.10 1.23 -10.25
CA ARG A 19 -6.21 0.90 -11.37
C ARG A 19 -4.84 0.41 -10.91
N SER A 20 -4.53 0.50 -9.61
CA SER A 20 -3.23 0.13 -9.05
C SER A 20 -2.77 -1.27 -9.45
N PRO A 21 -3.62 -2.34 -9.45
CA PRO A 21 -3.17 -3.66 -9.88
C PRO A 21 -2.64 -3.69 -11.30
N TRP A 22 -3.30 -3.01 -12.23
CA TRP A 22 -2.82 -2.93 -13.61
C TRP A 22 -1.51 -2.13 -13.70
N ILE A 23 -1.40 -1.00 -12.99
CA ILE A 23 -0.20 -0.17 -12.96
C ILE A 23 1.00 -0.97 -12.42
N HIS A 24 0.84 -1.64 -11.28
CA HIS A 24 1.92 -2.39 -10.64
C HIS A 24 2.29 -3.68 -11.38
N ALA A 25 1.32 -4.38 -11.97
CA ALA A 25 1.60 -5.51 -12.84
C ALA A 25 2.39 -5.07 -14.08
N ARG A 26 2.00 -3.95 -14.70
CA ARG A 26 2.72 -3.40 -15.87
C ARG A 26 4.13 -2.92 -15.49
N PHE A 27 4.28 -2.29 -14.33
CA PHE A 27 5.59 -1.93 -13.79
C PHE A 27 6.47 -3.17 -13.62
N ALA A 28 5.94 -4.24 -13.02
CA ALA A 28 6.69 -5.47 -12.78
C ALA A 28 7.16 -6.12 -14.09
N GLU A 29 6.30 -6.19 -15.10
CA GLU A 29 6.63 -6.69 -16.43
C GLU A 29 7.76 -5.87 -17.09
N LEU A 30 7.63 -4.54 -17.08
CA LEU A 30 8.60 -3.64 -17.72
C LEU A 30 9.97 -3.62 -17.03
N THR A 31 10.02 -3.99 -15.75
CA THR A 31 11.23 -3.93 -14.93
C THR A 31 11.80 -5.31 -14.56
N GLY A 32 11.18 -6.39 -15.05
CA GLY A 32 11.58 -7.77 -14.74
C GLY A 32 11.41 -8.16 -13.27
N GLN A 33 10.54 -7.47 -12.52
CA GLN A 33 10.27 -7.79 -11.12
C GLN A 33 9.29 -8.96 -10.99
N ALA A 34 9.58 -9.89 -10.10
CA ALA A 34 8.71 -11.02 -9.80
C ALA A 34 7.79 -10.67 -8.61
N LEU A 35 6.61 -10.11 -8.92
CA LEU A 35 5.60 -9.79 -7.90
C LEU A 35 4.17 -10.05 -8.39
N HIS A 36 3.27 -10.21 -7.43
CA HIS A 36 1.83 -10.23 -7.64
C HIS A 36 1.20 -9.05 -6.89
N TYR A 37 0.28 -8.34 -7.55
CA TYR A 37 -0.43 -7.20 -6.98
C TYR A 37 -1.92 -7.31 -7.23
N GLU A 38 -2.72 -7.35 -6.16
CA GLU A 38 -4.18 -7.53 -6.24
C GLU A 38 -4.98 -6.45 -5.51
N ARG A 39 -6.31 -6.47 -5.67
CA ARG A 39 -7.24 -5.68 -4.86
C ARG A 39 -7.70 -6.51 -3.69
N ARG A 40 -7.83 -5.91 -2.51
CA ARG A 40 -8.45 -6.53 -1.34
C ARG A 40 -9.57 -5.65 -0.82
N LEU A 41 -10.80 -6.13 -0.96
CA LEU A 41 -11.96 -5.51 -0.33
C LEU A 41 -11.90 -5.81 1.16
N VAL A 42 -11.88 -4.76 1.98
CA VAL A 42 -11.74 -4.87 3.43
C VAL A 42 -13.05 -4.39 4.11
N PRO A 43 -13.63 -5.14 5.05
CA PRO A 43 -14.78 -4.67 5.84
C PRO A 43 -14.44 -3.39 6.60
N LEU A 44 -15.42 -2.49 6.79
CA LEU A 44 -15.20 -1.20 7.46
C LEU A 44 -14.67 -1.34 8.91
N ASP A 45 -15.02 -2.42 9.57
CA ASP A 45 -14.60 -2.79 10.93
C ASP A 45 -13.49 -3.86 10.95
N GLY A 46 -13.00 -4.27 9.78
CA GLY A 46 -12.09 -5.40 9.61
C GLY A 46 -10.66 -5.03 9.24
N PHE A 47 -10.30 -3.75 9.24
CA PHE A 47 -9.02 -3.29 8.69
C PHE A 47 -7.80 -3.89 9.38
N ALA A 48 -7.70 -3.76 10.71
CA ALA A 48 -6.55 -4.28 11.45
C ALA A 48 -6.39 -5.80 11.26
N GLN A 49 -7.49 -6.55 11.29
CA GLN A 49 -7.46 -8.00 11.07
C GLN A 49 -6.98 -8.34 9.65
N ALA A 50 -7.51 -7.66 8.62
CA ALA A 50 -7.11 -7.89 7.24
C ALA A 50 -5.63 -7.56 7.00
N LEU A 51 -5.14 -6.48 7.62
CA LEU A 51 -3.75 -6.06 7.55
C LEU A 51 -2.82 -7.11 8.17
N HIS A 52 -3.11 -7.56 9.39
CA HIS A 52 -2.31 -8.58 10.08
C HIS A 52 -2.36 -9.93 9.37
N ALA A 53 -3.53 -10.35 8.88
CA ALA A 53 -3.67 -11.59 8.12
C ALA A 53 -2.84 -11.57 6.83
N PHE A 54 -2.81 -10.43 6.12
CA PHE A 54 -2.00 -10.29 4.93
C PHE A 54 -0.50 -10.32 5.21
N ALA A 55 -0.04 -9.61 6.25
CA ALA A 55 1.36 -9.67 6.68
C ALA A 55 1.77 -11.10 7.09
N ALA A 56 0.93 -11.79 7.87
CA ALA A 56 1.17 -13.17 8.31
C ALA A 56 1.20 -14.18 7.15
N ALA A 57 0.47 -13.92 6.07
CA ALA A 57 0.48 -14.73 4.85
C ALA A 57 1.73 -14.50 3.96
N GLY A 58 2.70 -13.71 4.41
CA GLY A 58 3.92 -13.39 3.66
C GLY A 58 3.79 -12.18 2.72
N GLY A 59 2.76 -11.35 2.90
CA GLY A 59 2.68 -10.05 2.24
C GLY A 59 3.92 -9.20 2.54
N ARG A 60 4.38 -8.43 1.55
CA ARG A 60 5.59 -7.58 1.67
C ARG A 60 5.24 -6.11 1.90
N GLY A 61 4.02 -5.72 1.56
CA GLY A 61 3.48 -4.38 1.79
C GLY A 61 2.15 -4.21 1.05
N CYS A 62 1.44 -3.13 1.35
CA CYS A 62 0.17 -2.82 0.69
C CYS A 62 -0.02 -1.32 0.51
N ASN A 63 -0.73 -0.95 -0.55
CA ASN A 63 -1.31 0.38 -0.64
C ASN A 63 -2.65 0.42 0.07
N ILE A 64 -2.96 1.59 0.61
CA ILE A 64 -4.21 1.85 1.33
C ILE A 64 -4.96 2.95 0.60
N THR A 65 -6.23 2.70 0.29
CA THR A 65 -7.15 3.69 -0.24
C THR A 65 -8.30 3.93 0.75
N VAL A 66 -9.25 4.78 0.35
CA VAL A 66 -10.43 5.08 1.16
C VAL A 66 -11.17 3.80 1.61
N PRO A 67 -11.70 3.79 2.84
CA PRO A 67 -11.63 4.83 3.87
C PRO A 67 -10.44 4.71 4.83
N PHE A 68 -9.54 3.73 4.65
CA PHE A 68 -8.66 3.25 5.73
C PHE A 68 -7.34 4.01 5.94
N LYS A 69 -7.10 5.13 5.23
CA LYS A 69 -5.79 5.80 5.28
C LYS A 69 -5.42 6.30 6.69
N LEU A 70 -6.39 6.69 7.50
CA LEU A 70 -6.18 7.15 8.87
C LEU A 70 -5.85 5.96 9.79
N GLU A 71 -6.63 4.88 9.69
CA GLU A 71 -6.39 3.64 10.43
C GLU A 71 -5.03 3.03 10.08
N ALA A 72 -4.61 3.09 8.81
CA ALA A 72 -3.29 2.66 8.37
C ALA A 72 -2.16 3.45 9.03
N ALA A 73 -2.31 4.77 9.14
CA ALA A 73 -1.34 5.58 9.87
C ALA A 73 -1.28 5.18 11.34
N GLN A 74 -2.44 4.93 11.97
CA GLN A 74 -2.52 4.54 13.37
C GLN A 74 -1.89 3.17 13.65
N ALA A 75 -2.12 2.19 12.77
CA ALA A 75 -1.62 0.82 12.90
C ALA A 75 -0.10 0.67 12.70
N ALA A 76 0.57 1.68 12.14
CA ALA A 76 1.99 1.60 11.80
C ALA A 76 2.90 1.73 13.02
N THR A 77 3.91 0.87 13.10
CA THR A 77 5.02 0.91 14.07
C THR A 77 5.90 2.13 13.83
N HIS A 78 6.18 2.43 12.56
CA HIS A 78 6.99 3.57 12.15
C HIS A 78 6.21 4.42 11.15
N ARG A 79 6.23 5.74 11.34
CA ARG A 79 5.54 6.70 10.47
C ARG A 79 6.56 7.68 9.91
N SER A 80 6.59 7.82 8.59
CA SER A 80 7.37 8.89 7.96
C SER A 80 6.89 10.26 8.44
N GLU A 81 7.74 11.28 8.30
CA GLU A 81 7.36 12.67 8.62
C GLU A 81 6.10 13.09 7.86
N ARG A 82 5.98 12.71 6.58
CA ARG A 82 4.78 12.97 5.77
C ARG A 82 3.52 12.34 6.36
N VAL A 83 3.61 11.12 6.90
CA VAL A 83 2.46 10.47 7.57
C VAL A 83 2.12 11.17 8.89
N GLN A 84 3.14 11.60 9.65
CA GLN A 84 2.91 12.34 10.90
C GLN A 84 2.20 13.68 10.65
N LEU A 85 2.60 14.38 9.58
CA LEU A 85 1.97 15.64 9.17
C LEU A 85 0.56 15.44 8.60
N ALA A 86 0.37 14.45 7.73
CA ALA A 86 -0.92 14.22 7.06
C ALA A 86 -1.95 13.49 7.94
N GLY A 87 -1.51 12.77 8.97
CA GLY A 87 -2.37 11.86 9.76
C GLY A 87 -2.90 10.66 8.97
N ALA A 88 -2.38 10.43 7.76
CA ALA A 88 -2.88 9.45 6.81
C ALA A 88 -1.71 8.76 6.08
N ALA A 89 -1.85 7.46 5.83
CA ALA A 89 -0.89 6.64 5.09
C ALA A 89 -1.58 5.96 3.90
N ASN A 90 -0.94 6.00 2.72
CA ASN A 90 -1.40 5.31 1.52
C ASN A 90 -0.47 4.12 1.14
N THR A 91 0.65 3.95 1.85
CA THR A 91 1.67 2.93 1.57
C THR A 91 2.18 2.35 2.87
N LEU A 92 2.06 1.04 3.02
CA LEU A 92 2.59 0.27 4.14
C LEU A 92 3.63 -0.73 3.63
N THR A 93 4.75 -0.85 4.33
CA THR A 93 5.79 -1.87 4.09
C THR A 93 5.99 -2.71 5.34
N PHE A 94 6.10 -4.02 5.18
CA PHE A 94 6.34 -4.94 6.28
C PHE A 94 7.80 -5.38 6.27
N LYS A 95 8.52 -5.06 7.33
CA LYS A 95 9.95 -5.35 7.44
C LYS A 95 10.30 -5.65 8.89
N ASP A 96 11.04 -6.72 9.12
CA ASP A 96 11.59 -7.10 10.44
C ASP A 96 10.54 -7.12 11.56
N GLY A 97 9.30 -7.54 11.23
CA GLY A 97 8.18 -7.58 12.18
C GLY A 97 7.51 -6.22 12.46
N ALA A 98 7.94 -5.14 11.80
CA ALA A 98 7.40 -3.80 11.94
C ALA A 98 6.59 -3.36 10.70
N ILE A 99 5.61 -2.49 10.92
CA ILE A 99 4.84 -1.83 9.85
C ILE A 99 5.39 -0.41 9.68
N HIS A 100 5.94 -0.13 8.50
CA HIS A 100 6.38 1.21 8.12
C HIS A 100 5.31 1.86 7.24
N ALA A 101 4.85 3.05 7.63
CA ALA A 101 3.90 3.83 6.88
C ALA A 101 4.56 5.03 6.19
N ASP A 102 4.19 5.25 4.93
CA ASP A 102 4.46 6.47 4.18
C ASP A 102 3.19 7.00 3.50
N ASN A 103 3.26 8.25 3.08
CA ASN A 103 2.23 8.92 2.29
C ASN A 103 2.89 9.53 1.04
N THR A 104 2.62 8.91 -0.11
CA THR A 104 3.17 9.33 -1.40
C THR A 104 2.25 10.25 -2.19
N ASP A 105 0.99 10.44 -1.76
CA ASP A 105 0.01 11.25 -2.49
C ASP A 105 0.44 12.73 -2.54
N GLY A 106 0.86 13.28 -1.40
CA GLY A 106 1.30 14.68 -1.33
C GLY A 106 2.56 14.94 -2.16
N LEU A 107 3.54 14.03 -2.08
CA LEU A 107 4.75 14.10 -2.91
C LEU A 107 4.41 13.99 -4.40
N GLY A 108 3.50 13.08 -4.76
CA GLY A 108 3.06 12.88 -6.14
C GLY A 108 2.37 14.11 -6.72
N LEU A 109 1.48 14.75 -5.95
CA LEU A 109 0.80 15.97 -6.38
C LEU A 109 1.77 17.11 -6.65
N VAL A 110 2.68 17.38 -5.71
CA VAL A 110 3.69 18.45 -5.86
C VAL A 110 4.56 18.18 -7.09
N ALA A 111 5.04 16.95 -7.24
CA ALA A 111 5.88 16.57 -8.37
C ALA A 111 5.20 16.72 -9.73
N ASP A 112 3.88 16.46 -9.81
CA ASP A 112 3.10 16.63 -11.03
C ASP A 112 2.94 18.11 -11.39
N ILE A 113 2.59 18.95 -10.40
CA ILE A 113 2.48 20.40 -10.59
C ILE A 113 3.81 21.01 -11.05
N GLU A 114 4.93 20.61 -10.44
CA GLU A 114 6.24 21.20 -10.76
C GLU A 114 6.80 20.78 -12.11
N ARG A 115 6.38 19.62 -12.66
CA ARG A 115 6.99 19.03 -13.86
C ARG A 115 6.08 18.98 -15.08
N ASN A 116 4.76 18.90 -14.86
CA ASN A 116 3.79 18.58 -15.90
C ASN A 116 2.65 19.62 -16.02
N ALA A 117 2.60 20.64 -15.16
CA ALA A 117 1.60 21.73 -15.23
C ALA A 117 2.08 22.93 -16.06
#